data_AF-A0A0N6ZU52-F1
#
_entry.id   AF-A0A0N6ZU52-F1
#
_cell.length_a   1.000
_cell.length_b   1.000
_cell.length_c   1.000
_cell.angle_alpha   90.00
_cell.angle_beta   90.00
_cell.angle_gamma   90.00
#
_symmetry.space_group_name_H-M   'P 1'
#
loop_
_entity.id
_entity.type
_entity.pdbx_description
1 polymer ?
#
loop_
_entity_poly.entity_id
_entity_poly.type
_entity_poly.pdbx_seq_one_letter_code
_entity_poly.pdbx_strand_id
1 'polypeptide(L)'
;MSYLPDLEAYLADLLRNRERLAAFAHADGWARDEAMPSDEEITRVRRLVRRLKEDLDDLTDDDRLKIQEAVTLVRRSRQVVSLGMPRIRQPLPDIRPERTV
;
A
#
# COMPACT_ATOMS: atom_id res chain seq x y z
N MET A 1 -8.15 3.47 -0.63
CA MET A 1 -6.71 3.32 -0.39
C MET A 1 -6.16 2.44 -1.48
N SER A 2 -4.95 2.71 -1.96
CA SER A 2 -4.23 1.84 -2.89
C SER A 2 -3.24 1.02 -2.08
N TYR A 3 -3.24 -0.31 -2.26
CA TYR A 3 -2.36 -1.21 -1.51
C TYR A 3 -1.01 -1.43 -2.20
N LEU A 4 -0.86 -1.01 -3.47
CA LEU A 4 0.39 -1.17 -4.22
C LEU A 4 1.57 -0.40 -3.59
N PRO A 5 1.43 0.88 -3.21
CA PRO A 5 2.50 1.61 -2.52
C PRO A 5 2.91 0.94 -1.20
N ASP A 6 1.94 0.39 -0.46
CA ASP A 6 2.19 -0.29 0.81
C ASP A 6 2.97 -1.61 0.57
N LEU A 7 2.65 -2.35 -0.48
CA LEU A 7 3.38 -3.57 -0.86
C LEU A 7 4.81 -3.27 -1.33
N GLU A 8 5.02 -2.16 -2.03
CA GLU A 8 6.36 -1.71 -2.44
C GLU A 8 7.21 -1.28 -1.25
N ALA A 9 6.63 -0.53 -0.31
CA ALA A 9 7.29 -0.16 0.93
C ALA A 9 7.65 -1.40 1.75
N TYR A 10 6.71 -2.36 1.86
CA TYR A 10 6.94 -3.61 2.56
C TYR A 10 8.08 -4.42 1.94
N LEU A 11 8.11 -4.53 0.60
CA LEU A 11 9.20 -5.21 -0.10
C LEU A 11 10.55 -4.54 0.16
N ALA A 12 10.59 -3.20 0.15
CA ALA A 12 11.81 -2.46 0.44
C ALA A 12 12.32 -2.73 1.87
N ASP A 13 11.41 -2.78 2.84
CA ASP A 13 11.74 -3.08 4.23
C ASP A 13 12.28 -4.51 4.40
N LEU A 14 11.68 -5.50 3.73
CA LEU A 14 12.16 -6.89 3.74
C LEU A 14 13.60 -6.99 3.20
N LEU A 15 13.88 -6.35 2.06
CA LEU A 15 15.21 -6.38 1.44
C LEU A 15 16.24 -5.68 2.32
N ARG A 16 15.89 -4.51 2.88
CA ARG A 16 16.75 -3.76 3.78
C ARG A 16 17.07 -4.54 5.06
N ASN A 17 16.08 -5.22 5.65
CA ASN A 17 16.32 -6.03 6.84
C ASN A 17 17.24 -7.22 6.54
N ARG A 18 17.07 -7.84 5.37
CA ARG A 18 17.94 -8.93 4.90
C ARG A 18 19.38 -8.47 4.74
N GLU A 19 19.60 -7.35 4.06
CA GLU A 19 20.93 -6.77 3.89
C GLU A 19 21.58 -6.44 5.24
N ARG A 20 20.81 -5.86 6.16
CA ARG A 20 21.28 -5.54 7.52
C ARG A 20 21.72 -6.79 8.28
N LEU A 21 20.95 -7.87 8.23
CA LEU A 21 21.26 -9.12 8.94
C LEU A 21 22.42 -9.89 8.29
N ALA A 22 22.51 -9.87 6.96
CA ALA A 22 23.64 -10.44 6.24
C ALA A 22 24.96 -9.71 6.57
N ALA A 23 24.92 -8.39 6.71
CA ALA A 23 26.06 -7.58 7.13
C ALA A 23 26.40 -7.72 8.63
N PHE A 24 25.50 -8.28 9.44
CA PHE A 24 25.67 -8.36 10.89
C PHE A 24 26.61 -9.50 11.28
N ALA A 25 27.92 -9.28 11.10
CA ALA A 25 29.03 -10.23 11.26
C ALA A 25 29.19 -10.85 12.68
N HIS A 26 28.51 -10.32 13.71
CA HIS A 26 28.62 -10.77 15.10
C HIS A 26 27.50 -11.67 15.63
N ALA A 27 26.42 -11.95 14.88
CA ALA A 27 25.41 -12.93 15.29
C ALA A 27 25.89 -14.38 15.07
N ASP A 28 25.54 -15.25 16.00
CA ASP A 28 25.66 -16.71 15.82
C ASP A 28 24.86 -17.17 14.60
N GLY A 29 25.37 -18.18 13.88
CA GLY A 29 24.76 -18.67 12.64
C GLY A 29 23.28 -19.06 12.80
N TRP A 30 22.93 -19.71 13.92
CA TRP A 30 21.55 -20.08 14.22
C TRP A 30 20.62 -18.87 14.43
N ALA A 31 21.14 -17.77 14.97
CA ALA A 31 20.39 -16.53 15.18
C ALA A 31 20.22 -15.73 13.89
N ARG A 32 21.17 -15.83 12.94
CA ARG A 32 21.01 -15.25 11.60
C ARG A 32 19.98 -16.00 10.77
N ASP A 33 19.99 -17.32 10.81
CA ASP A 33 19.10 -18.15 10.00
C ASP A 33 17.63 -18.00 10.43
N GLU A 34 17.37 -17.90 11.74
CA GLU A 34 16.01 -17.65 12.28
C GLU A 34 15.51 -16.23 12.00
N ALA A 35 16.40 -15.23 12.05
CA ALA A 35 16.02 -13.82 11.87
C ALA A 35 15.94 -13.39 10.41
N MET A 36 16.49 -14.18 9.48
CA MET A 36 16.52 -13.84 8.05
C MET A 36 15.10 -13.76 7.50
N PRO A 37 14.70 -12.64 6.86
CA PRO A 37 13.42 -12.58 6.16
C PRO A 37 13.27 -13.74 5.19
N SER A 38 12.11 -14.39 5.19
CA SER A 38 11.89 -15.59 4.37
C SER A 38 12.04 -15.26 2.88
N ASP A 39 12.91 -15.99 2.19
CA ASP A 39 13.05 -15.92 0.74
C ASP A 39 11.72 -16.19 0.01
N GLU A 40 10.87 -17.02 0.61
CA GLU A 40 9.52 -17.29 0.11
C GLU A 40 8.64 -16.05 0.18
N GLU A 41 8.71 -15.30 1.28
CA GLU A 41 7.94 -14.07 1.48
C GLU A 41 8.36 -12.98 0.49
N ILE A 42 9.68 -12.73 0.35
CA ILE A 42 10.21 -11.78 -0.64
C ILE A 42 9.76 -12.16 -2.05
N THR A 43 9.84 -13.45 -2.40
CA THR A 43 9.42 -13.96 -3.71
C THR A 43 7.93 -13.77 -3.94
N ARG A 44 7.11 -14.05 -2.92
CA ARG A 44 5.65 -13.90 -2.97
C ARG A 44 5.25 -12.44 -3.17
N VAL A 45 5.82 -11.52 -2.39
CA VAL A 45 5.53 -10.08 -2.49
C VAL A 45 5.98 -9.52 -3.85
N ARG A 46 7.17 -9.90 -4.35
CA ARG A 46 7.63 -9.51 -5.69
C ARG A 46 6.67 -9.94 -6.80
N ARG A 47 6.20 -11.19 -6.75
CA ARG A 47 5.22 -11.71 -7.72
C ARG A 47 3.89 -10.94 -7.65
N LEU A 48 3.44 -10.60 -6.44
CA LEU A 48 2.21 -9.85 -6.24
C LEU A 48 2.31 -8.43 -6.78
N VAL A 49 3.37 -7.69 -6.44
CA VAL A 49 3.62 -6.33 -6.95
C VAL A 49 3.67 -6.32 -8.47
N ARG A 50 4.40 -7.27 -9.07
CA ARG A 50 4.48 -7.39 -10.53
C ARG A 50 3.11 -7.62 -11.16
N ARG A 51 2.35 -8.60 -10.66
CA ARG A 51 1.01 -8.90 -11.18
C ARG A 51 0.08 -7.68 -11.08
N LEU A 52 0.08 -6.98 -9.95
CA LEU A 52 -0.77 -5.80 -9.77
C LEU A 52 -0.40 -4.65 -10.72
N LYS A 53 0.89 -4.50 -11.07
CA LYS A 53 1.32 -3.53 -12.09
C LYS A 53 0.87 -3.96 -13.48
N GLU A 54 1.07 -5.22 -13.84
CA GLU A 54 0.60 -5.80 -15.10
C GLU A 54 -0.92 -5.61 -15.26
N ASP A 55 -1.70 -6.00 -14.25
CA ASP A 55 -3.17 -5.83 -14.25
C ASP A 55 -3.59 -4.35 -14.38
N LEU A 56 -2.82 -3.43 -13.81
CA LEU A 56 -3.10 -1.99 -13.90
C LEU A 56 -2.70 -1.43 -15.27
N ASP A 57 -1.62 -1.91 -15.87
CA ASP A 57 -1.14 -1.50 -17.18
C ASP A 57 -2.04 -2.06 -18.29
N ASP A 58 -2.56 -3.27 -18.12
CA ASP A 58 -3.52 -3.92 -19.02
C ASP A 58 -4.92 -3.26 -19.01
N LEU A 59 -5.18 -2.37 -18.05
CA LEU A 59 -6.46 -1.66 -17.95
C LEU A 59 -6.58 -0.62 -19.06
N THR A 60 -7.46 -0.92 -20.02
CA THR A 60 -7.79 -0.04 -21.15
C THR A 60 -8.43 1.28 -20.69
N ASP A 61 -8.37 2.31 -21.54
CA ASP A 61 -9.03 3.60 -21.24
C ASP A 61 -10.54 3.45 -21.02
N ASP A 62 -11.19 2.57 -21.78
CA ASP A 62 -12.61 2.27 -21.60
C ASP A 62 -12.90 1.62 -20.24
N ASP A 63 -12.05 0.69 -19.81
CA ASP A 63 -12.22 0.04 -18.51
C ASP A 63 -11.95 1.00 -17.35
N ARG A 64 -10.95 1.89 -17.51
CA ARG A 64 -10.71 3.00 -16.58
C ARG A 64 -11.93 3.90 -16.46
N LEU A 65 -12.53 4.27 -17.58
CA LEU A 65 -13.69 5.15 -17.63
C LEU A 65 -14.90 4.49 -16.94
N LYS A 66 -15.20 3.23 -17.25
CA LYS A 66 -16.28 2.46 -16.59
C LYS A 66 -16.08 2.37 -15.08
N ILE A 67 -14.85 2.12 -14.62
CA ILE A 67 -14.53 2.08 -13.18
C ILE A 67 -14.77 3.45 -12.53
N GLN A 68 -14.34 4.54 -13.17
CA GLN A 68 -14.55 5.90 -12.66
C GLN A 68 -16.03 6.27 -12.56
N GLU A 69 -16.82 5.91 -13.57
CA GLU A 69 -18.28 6.11 -13.58
C GLU A 69 -18.95 5.32 -12.45
N ALA A 70 -18.61 4.04 -12.29
CA ALA A 70 -19.13 3.19 -11.23
C ALA A 70 -18.79 3.74 -9.84
N VAL A 71 -17.55 4.19 -9.62
CA VAL A 71 -17.13 4.84 -8.36
C VAL A 71 -17.94 6.10 -8.10
N THR A 72 -18.14 6.93 -9.12
CA THR A 72 -18.92 8.17 -9.03
C THR A 72 -20.38 7.88 -8.67
N LEU A 73 -20.97 6.88 -9.31
CA LEU A 73 -22.33 6.42 -9.03
C LEU A 73 -22.48 5.93 -7.58
N VAL A 74 -21.55 5.11 -7.10
CA VAL A 74 -21.55 4.60 -5.71
C VAL A 74 -21.40 5.76 -4.72
N ARG A 75 -20.51 6.72 -4.98
CA ARG A 75 -20.34 7.90 -4.13
C ARG A 75 -21.60 8.74 -4.07
N ARG A 76 -22.23 9.00 -5.22
CA ARG A 76 -23.51 9.74 -5.32
C ARG A 76 -24.63 9.01 -4.58
N SER A 77 -24.76 7.70 -4.78
CA SER A 77 -25.76 6.87 -4.10
C SER A 77 -25.60 6.95 -2.56
N ARG A 78 -24.37 6.85 -2.06
CA ARG A 78 -24.06 7.00 -0.62
C ARG A 78 -24.34 8.40 -0.05
N GLN A 79 -24.32 9.45 -0.89
CA GLN A 79 -24.67 10.80 -0.46
C GLN A 79 -26.19 10.98 -0.33
N VAL A 80 -26.95 10.38 -1.25
CA VAL A 80 -28.41 10.53 -1.33
C VAL A 80 -29.13 9.57 -0.39
N VAL A 81 -28.63 8.34 -0.23
CA VAL A 81 -29.23 7.32 0.62
C VAL A 81 -28.49 7.31 1.96
N SER A 82 -29.10 7.92 2.99
CA SER A 82 -28.62 7.83 4.37
C SER A 82 -28.95 6.46 4.96
N LEU A 83 -28.20 5.43 4.57
CA LEU A 83 -28.33 4.05 5.06
C LEU A 83 -27.85 3.85 6.52
N GLY A 84 -27.75 4.90 7.33
CA GLY A 84 -27.21 4.82 8.70
C GLY A 84 -25.70 4.51 8.77
N MET A 85 -25.00 4.46 7.63
CA MET A 85 -23.56 4.23 7.60
C MET A 85 -22.83 5.44 8.19
N PRO A 86 -21.95 5.25 9.19
CA PRO A 86 -21.26 6.36 9.84
C PRO A 86 -20.42 7.13 8.80
N ARG A 87 -20.68 8.43 8.68
CA ARG A 87 -19.87 9.33 7.86
C ARG A 87 -18.50 9.43 8.50
N ILE A 88 -17.50 8.79 7.89
CA ILE A 88 -16.09 9.04 8.21
C ILE A 88 -15.86 10.52 7.89
N ARG A 89 -15.77 11.37 8.93
CA ARG A 89 -15.44 12.78 8.75
C ARG A 89 -14.07 12.83 8.09
N GLN A 90 -13.96 13.52 6.96
CA GLN A 90 -12.65 13.91 6.45
C GLN A 90 -11.97 14.75 7.54
N PRO A 91 -10.70 14.45 7.91
CA PRO A 91 -9.97 15.31 8.81
C PRO A 91 -9.88 16.70 8.19
N LEU A 92 -10.26 17.71 8.97
CA LEU A 92 -10.22 19.11 8.55
C LEU A 92 -8.77 19.45 8.17
N PRO A 93 -8.51 20.11 7.02
CA PRO A 93 -7.17 20.53 6.68
C PRO A 93 -6.60 21.38 7.82
N ASP A 94 -5.38 21.05 8.28
CA ASP A 94 -4.67 21.76 9.35
C ASP A 94 -4.29 23.16 8.83
N ILE A 95 -5.21 24.11 8.92
CA ILE A 95 -4.95 25.52 8.64
C ILE A 95 -4.18 26.05 9.85
N ARG A 96 -2.86 25.89 9.85
CA ARG A 96 -1.99 26.58 10.81
C ARG A 96 -1.83 28.04 10.38
N PRO A 97 -2.31 29.02 11.15
CA PRO A 97 -1.91 30.40 10.93
C PRO A 97 -0.46 30.56 11.38
N GLU A 98 0.43 30.85 10.43
CA GLU A 98 1.78 31.34 10.68
C GLU A 98 1.72 32.48 11.71
N ARG A 99 2.37 32.28 12.87
CA ARG A 99 2.55 33.35 13.87
C ARG A 99 3.52 34.36 13.28
N THR A 100 3.01 35.52 12.85
CA THR A 100 3.81 36.72 12.72
C THR A 100 4.20 37.21 14.11
N VAL A 101 5.50 37.23 14.41
CA VAL A 101 6.13 38.13 15.39
C VAL A 101 7.41 38.67 14.79
#